data_AF-A0A8J7DYM0-F1
#
_entry.id   AF-A0A8J7DYM0-F1
#
_cell.length_a   1.000
_cell.length_b   1.000
_cell.length_c   1.000
_cell.angle_alpha   90.00
_cell.angle_beta   90.00
_cell.angle_gamma   90.00
#
_symmetry.space_group_name_H-M   'P 1'
#
loop_
_entity.id
_entity.type
_entity.pdbx_description
1 polymer ?
#
loop_
_entity_poly.entity_id
_entity_poly.type
_entity_poly.pdbx_seq_one_letter_code
_entity_poly.pdbx_strand_id
1 'polypeptide(L)'
;MPEDKASQSQSFTNSPISGQVGQGRDFTQIQSNPTAASEQQISVVEVVELLDRLKALLDESSLPAAQKETAEKYLEVVKAEANKPEPNKELAAMNLKQVTETLKNAGSAVDVGKSLWQKVQPMIVPLITWLGVATNFFLG
;
A
#
# COMPACT_ATOMS: atom_id res chain seq x y z
N MET A 1 -8.00 -19.86 61.97
CA MET A 1 -7.08 -18.71 61.77
C MET A 1 -6.11 -19.07 60.65
N PRO A 2 -5.74 -18.08 59.82
CA PRO A 2 -5.92 -18.11 58.35
C PRO A 2 -4.67 -18.50 57.53
N GLU A 3 -4.92 -18.88 56.27
CA GLU A 3 -4.25 -18.51 54.99
C GLU A 3 -2.70 -18.59 54.91
N ASP A 4 -2.07 -19.12 53.86
CA ASP A 4 -2.10 -18.56 52.51
C ASP A 4 -1.50 -19.51 51.44
N LYS A 5 -1.79 -19.17 50.19
CA LYS A 5 -1.42 -19.81 48.93
C LYS A 5 0.07 -19.64 48.61
N ALA A 6 0.56 -20.47 47.69
CA ALA A 6 0.95 -20.04 46.33
C ALA A 6 1.97 -20.99 45.71
N SER A 7 1.54 -21.68 44.65
CA SER A 7 2.43 -22.29 43.66
C SER A 7 3.30 -21.20 43.03
N GLN A 8 4.61 -21.23 43.28
CA GLN A 8 5.58 -20.43 42.55
C GLN A 8 6.09 -21.22 41.33
N SER A 9 5.63 -20.81 40.15
CA SER A 9 6.21 -21.20 38.87
C SER A 9 7.51 -20.45 38.64
N GLN A 10 8.60 -21.18 38.42
CA GLN A 10 9.89 -20.62 38.03
C GLN A 10 9.84 -20.18 36.57
N SER A 11 10.03 -18.89 36.30
CA SER A 11 10.28 -18.36 34.95
C SER A 11 11.65 -17.69 34.93
N PHE A 12 12.43 -18.04 33.92
CA PHE A 12 13.84 -17.74 33.77
C PHE A 12 14.10 -16.24 33.59
N THR A 13 14.96 -15.72 34.46
CA THR A 13 15.52 -14.36 34.42
C THR A 13 16.47 -14.23 33.23
N ASN A 14 16.13 -13.38 32.27
CA ASN A 14 17.13 -12.74 31.43
C ASN A 14 16.74 -11.29 31.18
N SER A 15 17.20 -10.42 32.07
CA SER A 15 17.30 -8.98 31.84
C SER A 15 18.76 -8.58 31.97
N PRO A 16 19.23 -7.65 31.12
CA PRO A 16 19.89 -6.50 31.71
C PRO A 16 19.03 -5.24 31.56
N ILE A 17 18.74 -4.69 32.73
CA ILE A 17 18.27 -3.34 33.02
C ILE A 17 19.03 -2.27 32.22
N SER A 18 18.29 -1.29 31.67
CA SER A 18 18.67 0.12 31.58
C SER A 18 17.40 0.96 31.38
N GLY A 19 17.26 1.98 32.21
CA GLY A 19 15.99 2.54 32.65
C GLY A 19 15.25 3.46 31.67
N GLN A 20 13.96 3.65 31.95
CA GLN A 20 13.43 4.92 32.45
C GLN A 20 11.97 4.73 32.87
N VAL A 21 11.67 5.16 34.10
CA VAL A 21 10.34 5.27 34.68
C VAL A 21 9.62 6.44 34.01
N GLY A 22 8.51 6.15 33.33
CA GLY A 22 7.55 7.12 32.83
C GLY A 22 6.17 6.82 33.42
N GLN A 23 5.84 7.53 34.49
CA GLN A 23 4.55 7.49 35.15
C GLN A 23 3.53 8.31 34.32
N GLY A 24 2.41 7.70 33.95
CA GLY A 24 1.17 8.44 33.72
C GLY A 24 0.45 8.19 32.40
N ARG A 25 -0.84 7.84 32.57
CA ARG A 25 -1.99 7.99 31.66
C ARG A 25 -2.28 6.81 30.73
N ASP A 26 -3.45 6.21 31.00
CA ASP A 26 -4.35 5.60 30.02
C ASP A 26 -3.79 5.49 28.60
N PHE A 27 -3.15 4.37 28.34
CA PHE A 27 -3.12 3.84 27.00
C PHE A 27 -3.66 2.43 27.09
N THR A 28 -4.95 2.30 26.79
CA THR A 28 -5.51 1.03 26.35
C THR A 28 -4.66 0.61 25.15
N GLN A 29 -3.67 -0.25 25.43
CA GLN A 29 -2.84 -0.87 24.42
C GLN A 29 -3.77 -1.76 23.60
N ILE A 30 -4.29 -1.22 22.50
CA ILE A 30 -4.85 -2.03 21.43
C ILE A 30 -3.68 -2.86 20.94
N GLN A 31 -3.59 -4.08 21.45
CA GLN A 31 -2.65 -5.10 21.02
C GLN A 31 -3.10 -5.57 19.63
N SER A 32 -2.89 -4.74 18.61
CA SER A 32 -2.78 -5.20 17.23
C SER A 32 -1.45 -5.92 17.13
N ASN A 33 -1.51 -7.22 17.38
CA ASN A 33 -0.48 -8.21 17.13
C ASN A 33 0.39 -7.86 15.89
N PRO A 34 1.66 -7.45 16.03
CA PRO A 34 2.55 -7.27 14.89
C PRO A 34 3.21 -8.61 14.58
N THR A 35 2.42 -9.63 14.23
CA THR A 35 2.98 -10.83 13.60
C THR A 35 2.95 -10.65 12.10
N ALA A 36 3.91 -9.87 11.58
CA ALA A 36 4.49 -9.97 10.24
C ALA A 36 5.34 -8.73 9.93
N ALA A 37 6.52 -8.61 10.54
CA ALA A 37 7.64 -7.98 9.85
C ALA A 37 8.36 -9.13 9.13
N SER A 38 8.37 -9.22 7.81
CA SER A 38 9.30 -8.45 7.00
C SER A 38 8.95 -8.52 5.51
N GLU A 39 7.96 -7.75 5.08
CA GLU A 39 7.92 -7.18 3.72
C GLU A 39 7.35 -5.78 3.93
N GLN A 40 8.04 -4.72 3.48
CA GLN A 40 7.54 -3.35 3.56
C GLN A 40 6.25 -3.24 2.72
N GLN A 41 5.13 -3.62 3.30
CA GLN A 41 3.82 -3.37 2.74
C GLN A 41 3.54 -1.87 2.91
N ILE A 42 3.40 -1.17 1.79
CA ILE A 42 2.98 0.23 1.79
C ILE A 42 1.64 0.38 2.51
N SER A 43 1.48 1.48 3.24
CA SER A 43 0.25 1.78 3.97
C SER A 43 -0.88 2.15 3.00
N VAL A 44 -2.15 2.03 3.43
CA VAL A 44 -3.31 2.48 2.62
C VAL A 44 -3.19 3.97 2.25
N VAL A 45 -2.67 4.80 3.17
CA VAL A 45 -2.41 6.23 2.90
C VAL A 45 -1.42 6.37 1.75
N GLU A 46 -0.31 5.64 1.77
CA GLU A 46 0.71 5.67 0.71
C GLU A 46 0.15 5.14 -0.62
N VAL A 47 -0.69 4.10 -0.60
CA VAL A 47 -1.40 3.60 -1.79
C VAL A 47 -2.24 4.72 -2.40
N VAL A 48 -3.04 5.41 -1.59
CA VAL A 48 -3.90 6.50 -2.06
C VAL A 48 -3.08 7.68 -2.59
N GLU A 49 -2.00 8.07 -1.90
CA GLU A 49 -1.09 9.13 -2.36
C GLU A 49 -0.42 8.78 -3.70
N LEU A 50 0.00 7.53 -3.88
CA LEU A 50 0.55 7.05 -5.15
C LEU A 50 -0.49 7.11 -6.28
N LEU A 51 -1.75 6.76 -6.00
CA LEU A 51 -2.83 6.83 -6.97
C LEU A 51 -3.19 8.27 -7.34
N ASP A 52 -3.21 9.20 -6.38
CA ASP A 52 -3.39 10.63 -6.63
C ASP A 52 -2.24 11.19 -7.47
N ARG A 53 -1.00 10.80 -7.18
CA ARG A 53 0.17 11.21 -7.98
C ARG A 53 0.11 10.66 -9.40
N LEU A 54 -0.38 9.44 -9.58
CA LEU A 54 -0.63 8.86 -10.90
C LEU A 54 -1.67 9.67 -11.67
N LYS A 55 -2.79 10.02 -11.02
CA LYS A 55 -3.84 10.86 -11.61
C LYS A 55 -3.31 12.23 -12.01
N ALA A 56 -2.51 12.88 -11.17
CA ALA A 56 -1.88 14.16 -11.48
C ALA A 56 -0.97 14.05 -12.72
N LEU A 57 -0.13 13.01 -12.82
CA LEU A 57 0.69 12.78 -14.00
C LEU A 57 -0.13 12.56 -15.29
N LEU A 58 -1.26 11.87 -15.18
CA LEU A 58 -2.21 11.70 -16.28
C LEU A 58 -2.81 13.04 -16.72
N ASP A 59 -3.22 13.88 -15.76
CA ASP A 59 -3.75 15.21 -16.03
C ASP A 59 -2.72 16.13 -16.70
N GLU A 60 -1.49 16.15 -16.19
CA GLU A 60 -0.36 16.93 -16.73
C GLU A 60 0.16 16.41 -18.08
N SER A 61 -0.15 15.17 -18.44
CA SER A 61 0.34 14.58 -19.69
C SER A 61 -0.30 15.20 -20.94
N SER A 62 0.36 15.13 -22.09
CA SER A 62 -0.27 15.51 -23.38
C SER A 62 -1.10 14.38 -24.01
N LEU A 63 -1.62 13.45 -23.19
CA LEU A 63 -2.45 12.36 -23.69
C LEU A 63 -3.80 12.85 -24.23
N PRO A 64 -4.39 12.18 -25.23
CA PRO A 64 -5.76 12.42 -25.66
C PRO A 64 -6.75 12.37 -24.49
N ALA A 65 -7.70 13.31 -24.45
CA ALA A 65 -8.69 13.42 -23.37
C ALA A 65 -9.46 12.10 -23.12
N ALA A 66 -9.82 11.38 -24.18
CA ALA A 66 -10.50 10.09 -24.05
C ALA A 66 -9.65 9.02 -23.33
N GLN A 67 -8.32 9.04 -23.52
CA GLN A 67 -7.41 8.11 -22.85
C GLN A 67 -7.18 8.51 -21.39
N LYS A 68 -7.07 9.81 -21.11
CA LYS A 68 -7.00 10.33 -19.73
C LYS A 68 -8.25 9.93 -18.94
N GLU A 69 -9.44 10.26 -19.45
CA GLU A 69 -10.70 9.97 -18.77
C GLU A 69 -10.86 8.46 -18.50
N THR A 70 -10.47 7.62 -19.46
CA THR A 70 -10.51 6.16 -19.30
C THR A 70 -9.56 5.69 -18.19
N ALA A 71 -8.31 6.15 -18.19
CA ALA A 71 -7.34 5.80 -17.17
C ALA A 71 -7.73 6.35 -15.78
N GLU A 72 -8.29 7.56 -15.72
CA GLU A 72 -8.78 8.16 -14.48
C GLU A 72 -9.93 7.36 -13.87
N LYS A 73 -10.90 6.93 -14.68
CA LYS A 73 -12.01 6.07 -14.21
C LYS A 73 -11.49 4.79 -13.56
N TYR A 74 -10.51 4.13 -14.17
CA TYR A 74 -9.91 2.94 -13.59
C TYR A 74 -9.13 3.26 -12.30
N LEU A 75 -8.38 4.35 -12.25
CA LEU A 75 -7.69 4.78 -11.03
C LEU A 75 -8.65 5.08 -9.88
N GLU A 76 -9.80 5.68 -10.16
CA GLU A 76 -10.84 5.95 -9.15
C GLU A 76 -11.37 4.65 -8.53
N VAL A 77 -11.55 3.60 -9.33
CA VAL A 77 -11.93 2.28 -8.82
C VAL A 77 -10.84 1.71 -7.92
N VAL A 78 -9.57 1.77 -8.33
CA VAL A 78 -8.45 1.29 -7.50
C VAL A 78 -8.39 2.05 -6.18
N LYS A 79 -8.55 3.37 -6.20
CA LYS A 79 -8.57 4.22 -5.02
C LYS A 79 -9.76 3.91 -4.12
N ALA A 80 -10.94 3.70 -4.70
CA ALA A 80 -12.13 3.31 -3.95
C ALA A 80 -11.93 1.97 -3.24
N GLU A 81 -11.36 0.96 -3.92
CA GLU A 81 -11.04 -0.33 -3.30
C GLU A 81 -9.99 -0.19 -2.21
N ALA A 82 -8.93 0.59 -2.43
CA ALA A 82 -7.89 0.82 -1.42
C ALA A 82 -8.42 1.44 -0.12
N ASN A 83 -9.48 2.25 -0.20
CA ASN A 83 -10.12 2.88 0.98
C ASN A 83 -11.12 1.97 1.71
N LYS A 84 -11.41 0.78 1.19
CA LYS A 84 -12.32 -0.15 1.87
C LYS A 84 -11.63 -0.82 3.06
N PRO A 85 -12.38 -1.17 4.12
CA PRO A 85 -11.84 -1.98 5.22
C PRO A 85 -11.34 -3.34 4.75
N GLU A 86 -12.02 -3.92 3.75
CA GLU A 86 -11.62 -5.15 3.06
C GLU A 86 -11.46 -4.86 1.57
N PRO A 87 -10.25 -4.44 1.12
CA PRO A 87 -10.00 -4.07 -0.27
C PRO A 87 -10.07 -5.30 -1.18
N ASN A 88 -10.80 -5.20 -2.29
CA ASN A 88 -10.73 -6.21 -3.34
C ASN A 88 -9.46 -5.99 -4.17
N LYS A 89 -8.36 -6.63 -3.77
CA LYS A 89 -7.05 -6.50 -4.41
C LYS A 89 -7.02 -7.05 -5.84
N GLU A 90 -7.82 -8.06 -6.16
CA GLU A 90 -7.93 -8.58 -7.53
C GLU A 90 -8.57 -7.54 -8.45
N LEU A 91 -9.70 -6.96 -8.03
CA LEU A 91 -10.37 -5.89 -8.77
C LEU A 91 -9.45 -4.67 -8.92
N ALA A 92 -8.79 -4.27 -7.83
CA ALA A 92 -7.82 -3.17 -7.85
C ALA A 92 -6.66 -3.46 -8.82
N ALA A 93 -6.15 -4.68 -8.85
CA ALA A 93 -5.10 -5.07 -9.79
C ALA A 93 -5.60 -5.04 -11.25
N MET A 94 -6.78 -5.57 -11.54
CA MET A 94 -7.36 -5.53 -12.89
C MET A 94 -7.55 -4.09 -13.40
N ASN A 95 -8.07 -3.20 -12.55
CA ASN A 95 -8.24 -1.79 -12.91
C ASN A 95 -6.90 -1.09 -13.09
N LEU A 96 -5.94 -1.31 -12.19
CA LEU A 96 -4.59 -0.76 -12.34
C LEU A 96 -3.91 -1.27 -13.62
N LYS A 97 -4.19 -2.52 -14.03
CA LYS A 97 -3.70 -3.08 -15.29
C LYS A 97 -4.25 -2.32 -16.49
N GLN A 98 -5.55 -2.00 -16.48
CA GLN A 98 -6.15 -1.18 -17.53
C GLN A 98 -5.52 0.22 -17.62
N VAL A 99 -5.17 0.84 -16.48
CA VAL A 99 -4.42 2.10 -16.46
C VAL A 99 -3.08 1.94 -17.16
N THR A 100 -2.31 0.90 -16.79
CA THR A 100 -1.01 0.63 -17.39
C THR A 100 -1.07 0.32 -18.88
N GLU A 101 -2.08 -0.44 -19.33
CA GLU A 101 -2.29 -0.76 -20.74
C GLU A 101 -2.68 0.49 -21.55
N THR A 102 -3.53 1.35 -21.00
CA THR A 102 -3.91 2.63 -21.63
C THR A 102 -2.69 3.52 -21.81
N LEU A 103 -1.84 3.64 -20.78
CA LEU A 103 -0.59 4.40 -20.82
C LEU A 103 0.43 3.80 -21.80
N LYS A 104 0.59 2.47 -21.82
CA LYS A 104 1.51 1.76 -22.73
C LYS A 104 1.08 1.94 -24.18
N ASN A 105 -0.20 1.76 -24.47
CA ASN A 105 -0.77 1.96 -25.82
C ASN A 105 -0.59 3.41 -26.29
N ALA A 106 -0.74 4.37 -25.40
CA ALA A 106 -0.48 5.76 -25.71
C ALA A 106 1.02 6.06 -25.91
N GLY A 107 1.89 5.43 -25.12
CA GLY A 107 3.35 5.59 -25.19
C GLY A 107 4.04 4.88 -26.34
N SER A 108 3.44 3.84 -26.92
CA SER A 108 3.96 3.23 -28.13
C SER A 108 3.77 4.12 -29.38
N ALA A 109 2.82 5.07 -29.34
CA ALA A 109 2.50 5.92 -30.48
C ALA A 109 3.31 7.22 -30.55
N VAL A 110 3.83 7.74 -29.42
CA VAL A 110 4.49 9.06 -29.34
C VAL A 110 5.60 9.10 -28.28
N ASP A 111 6.67 9.85 -28.54
CA ASP A 111 7.84 10.01 -27.64
C ASP A 111 7.44 10.51 -26.23
N VAL A 112 6.40 11.34 -26.17
CA VAL A 112 5.80 11.87 -24.94
C VAL A 112 5.26 10.76 -24.03
N GLY A 113 4.63 9.73 -24.59
CA GLY A 113 4.04 8.68 -23.78
C GLY A 113 5.09 7.66 -23.26
N LYS A 114 6.24 7.50 -23.93
CA LYS A 114 7.40 6.80 -23.35
C LYS A 114 7.92 7.53 -22.11
N SER A 115 8.06 8.86 -22.21
CA SER A 115 8.51 9.70 -21.09
C SER A 115 7.54 9.65 -19.91
N LEU A 116 6.23 9.64 -20.18
CA LEU A 116 5.20 9.46 -19.15
C LEU A 116 5.27 8.07 -18.50
N TRP A 117 5.38 7.01 -19.29
CA TRP A 117 5.48 5.64 -18.78
C TRP A 117 6.69 5.44 -17.86
N GLN A 118 7.85 6.02 -18.21
CA GLN A 118 9.05 5.98 -17.34
C GLN A 118 8.84 6.66 -15.99
N LYS A 119 7.98 7.70 -15.91
CA LYS A 119 7.61 8.35 -14.63
C LYS A 119 6.62 7.52 -13.83
N VAL A 120 5.68 6.84 -14.50
CA VAL A 120 4.63 6.04 -13.87
C VAL A 120 5.15 4.70 -13.35
N GLN A 121 6.01 4.01 -14.09
CA GLN A 121 6.54 2.69 -13.74
C GLN A 121 7.04 2.57 -12.28
N PRO A 122 7.89 3.49 -11.75
CA PRO A 122 8.33 3.40 -10.36
C PRO A 122 7.22 3.62 -9.32
N MET A 123 6.09 4.25 -9.71
CA MET A 123 4.92 4.43 -8.84
C MET A 123 4.02 3.20 -8.83
N ILE A 124 4.04 2.39 -9.89
CA ILE A 124 3.28 1.13 -9.96
C ILE A 124 3.92 0.07 -9.07
N VAL A 125 5.25 -0.07 -9.06
CA VAL A 125 5.98 -1.09 -8.26
C VAL A 125 5.47 -1.25 -6.82
N PRO A 126 5.37 -0.20 -6.00
CA PRO A 126 4.86 -0.33 -4.63
C PRO A 126 3.37 -0.76 -4.59
N LEU A 127 2.56 -0.38 -5.58
CA LEU A 127 1.18 -0.87 -5.73
C LEU A 127 1.14 -2.37 -6.06
N ILE A 128 2.08 -2.89 -6.85
CA ILE A 128 2.21 -4.33 -7.14
C ILE A 128 2.35 -5.14 -5.84
N THR A 129 3.28 -4.69 -4.97
CA THR A 129 3.52 -5.32 -3.67
C THR A 129 2.29 -5.29 -2.77
N TRP A 130 1.57 -4.16 -2.74
CA TRP A 130 0.32 -4.05 -1.97
C TRP A 130 -0.79 -4.97 -2.51
N LEU A 131 -0.93 -5.04 -3.83
CA LEU A 131 -1.91 -5.87 -4.52
C LEU A 131 -1.60 -7.38 -4.40
N GLY A 132 -0.35 -7.75 -4.13
CA GLY A 132 0.07 -9.15 -4.04
C GLY A 132 0.09 -9.86 -5.40
N VAL A 133 0.31 -9.11 -6.48
CA VAL A 133 0.40 -9.66 -7.85
C VAL A 133 1.84 -9.68 -8.34
N ALA A 134 2.15 -10.47 -9.36
CA ALA A 134 3.50 -10.52 -9.92
C ALA A 134 3.83 -9.24 -10.72
N THR A 135 5.08 -8.80 -10.72
CA THR A 135 5.52 -7.62 -11.50
C THR A 135 5.20 -7.73 -13.00
N ASN A 136 5.34 -8.94 -13.57
CA ASN A 136 4.97 -9.23 -14.95
C ASN A 136 3.48 -9.07 -15.27
N PHE A 137 2.61 -9.00 -14.26
CA PHE A 137 1.18 -8.73 -14.47
C PHE A 137 0.93 -7.34 -15.10
N PHE A 138 1.78 -6.37 -14.78
CA PHE A 138 1.70 -5.00 -15.29
C PHE A 138 2.79 -4.66 -16.31
N LEU A 139 3.99 -5.23 -16.14
CA LEU A 139 5.17 -4.89 -16.96
C LEU A 139 5.43 -5.89 -18.08
N GLY A 140 4.56 -6.90 -18.25
CA GLY A 140 4.61 -7.88 -19.33
C GLY A 140 4.26 -7.31 -20.70
#